data_AF-B5JMW6-F1
#
_entry.id   AF-B5JMW6-F1
#
_cell.length_a   1.000
_cell.length_b   1.000
_cell.length_c   1.000
_cell.angle_alpha   90.00
_cell.angle_beta   90.00
_cell.angle_gamma   90.00
#
_symmetry.space_group_name_H-M   'P 1'
#
loop_
_entity.id
_entity.type
_entity.pdbx_description
1 polymer ?
#
loop_
_entity_poly.entity_id
_entity_poly.type
_entity_poly.pdbx_seq_one_letter_code
_entity_poly.pdbx_strand_id
1 'polypeptide(L)'
;MEAIASSDKRLRNLRQVGEGLDAAALKSEIGACRVVLTSRFHGMVAALSTATPVLVAGWSHKYREVMEEFGLEQYCLPHRDLREGELVQCIEELDTEAERISQKVLERLPKVRLDSEAQFDRVCRVWGELA
;
A
#
# COMPACT_ATOMS: atom_id res chain seq x y z
N MET A 1 4.66 22.68 10.07
CA MET A 1 4.10 22.82 8.71
C MET A 1 4.84 23.96 8.00
N GLU A 2 6.11 23.75 7.66
CA GLU A 2 6.75 24.59 6.64
C GLU A 2 6.52 23.91 5.30
N ALA A 3 5.55 24.44 4.57
CA ALA A 3 5.31 24.04 3.19
C ALA A 3 6.54 24.42 2.37
N ILE A 4 7.32 23.41 1.98
CA ILE A 4 8.13 23.29 0.77
C ILE A 4 8.35 24.63 0.05
N ALA A 5 9.16 25.52 0.64
CA ALA A 5 9.59 26.77 0.03
C ALA A 5 10.90 26.52 -0.73
N SER A 6 10.91 25.52 -1.63
CA SER A 6 12.12 25.10 -2.33
C SER A 6 12.12 25.56 -3.79
N SER A 7 13.27 26.10 -4.23
CA SER A 7 13.54 26.47 -5.62
C SER A 7 13.59 25.25 -6.58
N ASP A 8 13.56 24.03 -6.03
CA ASP A 8 13.58 22.79 -6.79
C ASP A 8 12.30 22.64 -7.64
N LYS A 9 12.48 22.57 -8.96
CA LYS A 9 11.39 22.39 -9.92
C LYS A 9 10.59 21.11 -9.66
N ARG A 10 11.21 20.07 -9.09
CA ARG A 10 10.54 18.79 -8.77
C ARG A 10 9.50 18.95 -7.68
N LEU A 11 9.74 19.87 -6.74
CA LEU A 11 8.85 20.12 -5.61
C LEU A 11 7.62 20.98 -5.99
N ARG A 12 7.61 21.61 -7.17
CA ARG A 12 6.45 22.38 -7.67
C ARG A 12 5.22 21.54 -7.96
N ASN A 13 5.42 20.24 -8.21
CA ASN A 13 4.35 19.29 -8.47
C ASN A 13 3.90 18.56 -7.20
N LEU A 14 4.48 18.88 -6.04
CA LEU A 14 4.11 18.28 -4.77
C LEU A 14 2.81 18.91 -4.26
N ARG A 15 1.83 18.07 -3.96
CA ARG A 15 0.53 18.49 -3.42
C ARG A 15 0.29 17.78 -2.11
N GLN A 16 -0.09 18.54 -1.09
CA GLN A 16 -0.69 17.97 0.11
C GLN A 16 -2.16 17.69 -0.18
N VAL A 17 -2.58 16.45 0.04
CA VAL A 17 -3.96 15.98 -0.16
C VAL A 17 -4.40 15.21 1.08
N GLY A 18 -5.71 15.00 1.25
CA GLY A 18 -6.26 14.15 2.32
C GLY A 18 -6.90 14.89 3.50
N GLU A 19 -6.77 16.22 3.60
CA GLU A 19 -7.48 16.98 4.62
C GLU A 19 -9.00 16.92 4.38
N GLY A 20 -9.76 16.49 5.40
CA GLY A 20 -11.21 16.33 5.30
C GLY A 20 -11.69 15.10 4.52
N LEU A 21 -10.79 14.25 3.99
CA LEU A 21 -11.18 13.01 3.32
C LEU A 21 -11.49 11.92 4.36
N ASP A 22 -12.57 11.19 4.13
CA ASP A 22 -12.83 9.94 4.84
C ASP A 22 -11.97 8.80 4.27
N ALA A 23 -12.08 7.61 4.88
CA ALA A 23 -11.30 6.45 4.47
C ALA A 23 -11.60 5.98 3.03
N ALA A 24 -12.84 6.13 2.56
CA ALA A 24 -13.23 5.71 1.22
C ALA A 24 -12.69 6.70 0.17
N ALA A 25 -12.82 8.00 0.41
CA ALA A 25 -12.28 9.04 -0.43
C ALA A 25 -10.75 8.96 -0.50
N LEU A 26 -10.06 8.79 0.64
CA LEU A 26 -8.61 8.60 0.64
C LEU A 26 -8.18 7.35 -0.12
N LYS A 27 -8.92 6.24 0.00
CA LYS A 27 -8.66 5.03 -0.79
C LYS A 27 -8.85 5.28 -2.29
N SER A 28 -9.83 6.09 -2.68
CA SER A 28 -10.03 6.46 -4.09
C SER A 28 -8.85 7.26 -4.64
N GLU A 29 -8.33 8.23 -3.87
CA GLU A 29 -7.14 9.00 -4.25
C GLU A 29 -5.90 8.10 -4.40
N ILE A 30 -5.71 7.17 -3.46
CA ILE A 30 -4.65 6.15 -3.53
C ILE A 30 -4.82 5.29 -4.80
N GLY A 31 -6.05 4.86 -5.09
CA GLY A 31 -6.37 4.06 -6.27
C GLY A 31 -6.09 4.75 -7.60
N ALA A 32 -6.17 6.08 -7.63
CA ALA A 32 -5.89 6.89 -8.82
C ALA A 32 -4.39 7.14 -9.05
N CYS A 33 -3.53 6.80 -8.10
CA CYS A 33 -2.08 6.95 -8.22
C CYS A 33 -1.48 5.84 -9.12
N ARG A 34 -0.40 6.18 -9.83
CA ARG A 34 0.39 5.19 -10.61
C ARG A 34 1.14 4.22 -9.69
N VAL A 35 1.77 4.77 -8.65
CA VAL A 35 2.48 4.03 -7.61
C VAL A 35 2.29 4.72 -6.26
N VAL A 36 2.43 3.97 -5.17
CA VAL A 36 2.26 4.47 -3.80
C VAL A 36 3.52 4.14 -2.99
N LEU A 37 4.08 5.13 -2.32
CA LEU A 37 5.03 4.93 -1.22
C LEU A 37 4.31 5.19 0.09
N THR A 38 4.38 4.26 1.04
CA THR A 38 3.70 4.42 2.33
C THR A 38 4.51 3.86 3.49
N SER A 39 4.40 4.49 4.65
CA SER A 39 4.89 3.96 5.94
C SER A 39 3.77 3.42 6.83
N ARG A 40 2.52 3.50 6.36
CA ARG A 40 1.31 3.19 7.15
C ARG A 40 0.67 1.91 6.64
N PHE A 41 0.34 1.00 7.57
CA PHE A 41 -0.27 -0.29 7.24
C PHE A 41 -1.55 -0.15 6.40
N HIS A 42 -2.45 0.75 6.79
CA HIS A 42 -3.68 1.00 6.03
C HIS A 42 -3.43 1.62 4.65
N GLY A 43 -2.34 2.37 4.46
CA GLY A 43 -1.94 2.86 3.14
C GLY A 43 -1.55 1.71 2.22
N MET A 44 -0.81 0.72 2.75
CA MET A 44 -0.47 -0.51 2.02
C MET A 44 -1.72 -1.31 1.67
N VAL A 45 -2.61 -1.55 2.64
CA VAL A 45 -3.87 -2.28 2.40
C VAL A 45 -4.75 -1.56 1.38
N ALA A 46 -4.87 -0.22 1.47
CA ALA A 46 -5.63 0.57 0.51
C ALA A 46 -5.09 0.38 -0.91
N ALA A 47 -3.78 0.55 -1.11
CA ALA A 47 -3.13 0.38 -2.41
C ALA A 47 -3.29 -1.03 -2.98
N LEU A 48 -3.06 -2.08 -2.18
CA LEU A 48 -3.27 -3.47 -2.61
C LEU A 48 -4.74 -3.72 -3.00
N SER A 49 -5.68 -3.19 -2.22
CA SER A 49 -7.12 -3.37 -2.50
C SER A 49 -7.63 -2.60 -3.72
N THR A 50 -6.85 -1.65 -4.24
CA THR A 50 -7.11 -0.93 -5.50
C THR A 50 -6.19 -1.39 -6.64
N ALA A 51 -5.39 -2.44 -6.42
CA ALA A 51 -4.36 -2.91 -7.35
C ALA A 51 -3.34 -1.82 -7.75
N THR A 52 -3.09 -0.87 -6.87
CA THR A 52 -2.07 0.16 -7.03
C THR A 52 -0.73 -0.37 -6.52
N PRO A 53 0.33 -0.39 -7.36
CA PRO A 53 1.67 -0.80 -6.95
C PRO A 53 2.15 -0.01 -5.72
N VAL A 54 2.73 -0.72 -4.74
CA VAL A 54 3.09 -0.12 -3.45
C VAL A 54 4.49 -0.49 -2.99
N LEU A 55 5.25 0.51 -2.58
CA LEU A 55 6.48 0.41 -1.80
C LEU A 55 6.17 0.77 -0.35
N VAL A 56 6.63 -0.06 0.58
CA VAL A 56 6.34 0.06 1.99
C VAL A 56 7.63 0.36 2.75
N ALA A 57 7.69 1.50 3.44
CA ALA A 57 8.69 1.77 4.47
C ALA A 57 8.16 1.25 5.82
N GLY A 58 8.32 -0.04 6.06
CA GLY A 58 7.69 -0.77 7.18
C GLY A 58 8.55 -0.81 8.44
N TRP A 59 7.91 -0.75 9.61
CA TRP A 59 8.58 -0.86 10.92
C TRP A 59 8.39 -2.23 11.60
N SER A 60 7.58 -3.11 11.03
CA SER A 60 7.23 -4.43 11.58
C SER A 60 7.22 -5.49 10.50
N HIS A 61 7.42 -6.76 10.89
CA HIS A 61 7.35 -7.92 10.01
C HIS A 61 5.96 -8.12 9.38
N LYS A 62 4.89 -7.64 10.03
CA LYS A 62 3.50 -7.78 9.55
C LYS A 62 3.25 -7.20 8.16
N TYR A 63 3.99 -6.16 7.78
CA TYR A 63 3.89 -5.59 6.45
C TYR A 63 4.38 -6.58 5.39
N ARG A 64 5.47 -7.29 5.69
CA ARG A 64 6.07 -8.28 4.80
C ARG A 64 5.14 -9.47 4.60
N GLU A 65 4.51 -9.95 5.68
CA GLU A 65 3.56 -11.08 5.62
C GLU A 65 2.42 -10.81 4.65
N VAL A 66 1.80 -9.62 4.72
CA VAL A 66 0.73 -9.24 3.78
C VAL A 66 1.27 -9.09 2.37
N MET A 67 2.44 -8.46 2.19
CA MET A 67 3.05 -8.28 0.86
C MET A 67 3.41 -9.63 0.20
N GLU A 68 3.78 -10.65 0.99
CA GLU A 68 4.10 -11.99 0.52
C GLU A 68 2.89 -12.71 -0.10
N GLU A 69 1.67 -12.45 0.39
CA GLU A 69 0.43 -12.99 -0.23
C GLU A 69 0.27 -12.55 -1.70
N PHE A 70 0.85 -11.39 -2.04
CA PHE A 70 0.92 -10.84 -3.39
C PHE A 70 2.27 -11.09 -4.08
N GLY A 71 3.23 -11.71 -3.40
CA GLY A 71 4.62 -11.90 -3.85
C GLY A 71 5.37 -10.57 -4.07
N LEU A 72 5.14 -9.60 -3.20
CA LEU A 72 5.71 -8.26 -3.25
C LEU A 72 6.60 -7.95 -2.03
N GLU A 73 7.02 -8.96 -1.28
CA GLU A 73 7.82 -8.83 -0.06
C GLU A 73 9.13 -8.06 -0.27
N GLN A 74 9.69 -8.04 -1.49
CA GLN A 74 10.85 -7.23 -1.85
C GLN A 74 10.57 -5.72 -1.85
N TYR A 75 9.30 -5.30 -2.02
CA TYR A 75 8.87 -3.90 -1.92
C TYR A 75 8.49 -3.51 -0.49
N CYS A 76 8.91 -4.28 0.52
CA CYS A 76 8.79 -3.93 1.94
C CYS A 76 10.17 -3.63 2.50
N LEU A 77 10.54 -2.35 2.53
CA LEU A 77 11.82 -1.87 3.03
C LEU A 77 11.77 -1.73 4.55
N PRO A 78 12.81 -2.20 5.27
CA PRO A 78 12.92 -1.95 6.71
C PRO A 78 13.13 -0.44 6.93
N HIS A 79 12.35 0.14 7.83
CA HIS A 79 12.50 1.57 8.16
C HIS A 79 13.84 1.88 8.84
N ARG A 80 14.40 0.91 9.57
CA ARG A 80 15.73 1.01 10.17
C ARG A 80 16.77 0.72 9.09
N ASP A 81 17.79 1.57 9.01
CA ASP A 81 18.95 1.42 8.12
C ASP A 81 18.67 1.58 6.61
N LEU A 82 17.51 2.11 6.23
CA LEU A 82 17.20 2.43 4.83
C LEU A 82 18.10 3.57 4.32
N ARG A 83 18.90 3.31 3.30
CA ARG A 83 19.73 4.33 2.65
C ARG A 83 18.95 5.04 1.56
N GLU A 84 19.22 6.33 1.37
CA GLU A 84 18.55 7.15 0.35
C GLU A 84 18.68 6.56 -1.06
N GLY A 85 19.87 6.05 -1.43
CA GLY A 85 20.09 5.42 -2.73
C GLY A 85 19.26 4.15 -2.95
N GLU A 86 19.04 3.35 -1.91
CA GLU A 86 18.19 2.15 -1.99
C GLU A 86 16.72 2.52 -2.17
N LEU A 87 16.27 3.57 -1.48
CA LEU A 87 14.91 4.09 -1.64
C LEU A 87 14.68 4.59 -3.07
N VAL A 88 15.62 5.36 -3.63
CA VAL A 88 15.53 5.86 -5.01
C VAL A 88 15.44 4.71 -6.00
N GLN A 89 16.33 3.72 -5.88
CA GLN A 89 16.32 2.54 -6.75
C GLN A 89 14.98 1.80 -6.68
N CYS A 90 14.46 1.56 -5.47
CA CYS A 90 13.18 0.86 -5.31
C CYS A 90 12.00 1.63 -5.89
N ILE A 91 12.00 2.98 -5.80
CA ILE A 91 10.97 3.82 -6.40
C ILE A 91 11.02 3.73 -7.93
N GLU A 92 12.22 3.81 -8.52
CA GLU A 92 12.41 3.70 -9.98
C GLU A 92 12.00 2.33 -10.50
N GLU A 93 12.38 1.26 -9.80
CA GLU A 93 11.96 -0.11 -10.12
C GLU A 93 10.43 -0.29 -9.99
N LEU A 94 9.81 0.24 -8.93
CA LEU A 94 8.36 0.17 -8.75
C LEU A 94 7.62 0.91 -9.86
N ASP A 95 8.09 2.09 -10.26
CA ASP A 95 7.49 2.89 -11.33
C ASP A 95 7.64 2.22 -12.70
N THR A 96 8.79 1.61 -12.97
CA THR A 96 9.07 0.87 -14.21
C THR A 96 8.19 -0.37 -14.32
N GLU A 97 8.01 -1.08 -13.21
CA GLU A 97 7.29 -2.36 -13.15
C GLU A 97 5.80 -2.21 -12.79
N ALA A 98 5.29 -0.96 -12.73
CA ALA A 98 3.98 -0.63 -12.17
C ALA A 98 2.85 -1.46 -12.78
N GLU A 99 2.80 -1.58 -14.11
CA GLU A 99 1.78 -2.36 -14.81
C GLU A 99 1.85 -3.85 -14.46
N ARG A 100 3.06 -4.43 -14.43
CA ARG A 100 3.25 -5.85 -14.10
C ARG A 100 2.87 -6.14 -12.65
N ILE A 101 3.24 -5.25 -11.72
CA ILE A 101 2.90 -5.38 -10.30
C ILE A 101 1.39 -5.26 -10.12
N SER A 102 0.74 -4.29 -10.78
CA SER A 102 -0.72 -4.14 -10.72
C SER A 102 -1.44 -5.40 -11.19
N GLN A 103 -1.00 -6.00 -12.31
CA GLN A 103 -1.55 -7.28 -12.78
C GLN A 103 -1.34 -8.40 -11.75
N LYS A 104 -0.15 -8.53 -11.18
CA LYS A 104 0.12 -9.51 -10.11
C LYS A 104 -0.80 -9.33 -8.91
N VAL A 105 -1.08 -8.08 -8.51
CA VAL A 105 -2.02 -7.79 -7.43
C VAL A 105 -3.43 -8.21 -7.82
N LEU A 106 -3.90 -7.87 -9.03
CA LEU A 106 -5.22 -8.26 -9.52
C LEU A 106 -5.41 -9.79 -9.59
N GLU A 107 -4.37 -10.54 -9.96
CA GLU A 107 -4.40 -12.00 -9.98
C GLU A 107 -4.57 -12.61 -8.59
N ARG A 108 -3.94 -12.01 -7.57
CA ARG A 108 -3.91 -12.54 -6.19
C ARG A 108 -5.07 -12.04 -5.33
N LEU A 109 -5.56 -10.83 -5.60
CA LEU A 109 -6.56 -10.14 -4.79
C LEU A 109 -7.86 -10.95 -4.57
N PRO A 110 -8.42 -11.69 -5.55
CA PRO A 110 -9.61 -12.51 -5.32
C PRO A 110 -9.42 -13.54 -4.20
N LYS A 111 -8.26 -14.22 -4.17
CA LYS A 111 -7.96 -15.19 -3.12
C LYS A 111 -7.84 -14.51 -1.74
N VAL A 112 -7.10 -13.41 -1.65
CA VAL A 112 -6.91 -12.68 -0.39
C VAL A 112 -8.25 -12.17 0.16
N ARG A 113 -9.17 -11.73 -0.72
CA ARG A 113 -10.53 -11.34 -0.33
C ARG A 113 -11.33 -12.51 0.20
N LEU A 114 -11.31 -13.67 -0.47
CA LEU A 114 -11.97 -14.88 0.00
C LEU A 114 -11.43 -15.34 1.37
N ASP A 115 -10.11 -15.31 1.55
CA ASP A 115 -9.48 -15.70 2.82
C ASP A 115 -9.89 -14.74 3.95
N SER A 116 -10.01 -13.44 3.66
CA SER A 116 -10.52 -12.44 4.61
C SER A 116 -12.01 -12.63 4.94
N GLU A 117 -12.85 -12.89 3.93
CA GLU A 117 -14.29 -13.12 4.09
C GLU A 117 -14.57 -14.38 4.93
N ALA A 118 -13.79 -15.45 4.74
CA ALA A 118 -13.91 -16.68 5.51
C ALA A 118 -13.74 -16.49 7.03
N GLN A 119 -13.01 -15.45 7.46
CA GLN A 119 -12.90 -15.11 8.87
C GLN A 119 -14.23 -14.61 9.45
N PHE A 120 -14.97 -13.80 8.69
CA PHE A 120 -16.29 -13.33 9.08
C PHE A 120 -17.30 -14.48 9.12
N ASP A 121 -17.28 -15.37 8.12
CA ASP A 121 -18.14 -16.55 8.09
C ASP A 121 -17.97 -17.42 9.34
N ARG A 122 -16.73 -17.57 9.80
CA ARG A 122 -16.42 -18.32 11.01
C ARG A 122 -16.99 -17.65 12.26
N VAL A 123 -16.89 -16.33 12.36
CA VAL A 123 -17.48 -15.56 13.47
C VAL A 123 -19.00 -15.69 13.44
N CYS A 124 -19.64 -15.51 12.29
CA CYS A 124 -21.09 -15.63 12.15
C CYS A 124 -21.61 -17.02 12.53
N ARG A 125 -20.90 -18.08 12.16
CA ARG A 125 -21.26 -19.46 12.52
C ARG A 125 -21.25 -19.67 14.03
N VAL A 126 -20.14 -19.33 14.68
CA VAL A 126 -20.00 -19.47 16.15
C VAL A 126 -21.04 -18.61 16.87
N TRP A 127 -21.25 -17.38 16.40
CA TRP A 127 -22.25 -16.49 16.99
C TRP A 127 -23.67 -17.03 16.88
N GLY A 128 -24.03 -17.62 15.74
CA GLY A 128 -25.35 -18.24 15.54
C GLY A 128 -25.59 -19.48 16.42
N GLU A 129 -24.53 -20.16 16.85
CA GLU A 129 -24.60 -21.30 17.79
C GLU A 129 -24.68 -20.87 19.26
N LEU A 130 -24.37 -19.61 19.58
CA LEU A 130 -24.43 -19.04 20.94
C LEU A 130 -25.82 -18.46 21.29
N ALA A 131 -26.75 -18.43 20.34
CA ALA A 131 -28.14 -17.99 20.52
C ALA A 131 -29.08 -19.17 20.78
#